data_AF-A0A956FU27-F1
#
_entry.id   AF-A0A956FU27-F1
#
_cell.length_a   1.000
_cell.length_b   1.000
_cell.length_c   1.000
_cell.angle_alpha   90.00
_cell.angle_beta   90.00
_cell.angle_gamma   90.00
#
_symmetry.space_group_name_H-M   'P 1'
#
loop_
_entity.id
_entity.type
_entity.pdbx_description
1 polymer ?
#
loop_
_entity_poly.entity_id
_entity_poly.type
_entity_poly.pdbx_seq_one_letter_code
_entity_poly.pdbx_strand_id
1 'polypeptide(L)'
;MELSIKEAADIIGKSERTVRHMAQTGRLRARRIGSRWVINRADLEDIGKKGKRRKAAPSAPAEPPRTAHPETVPVAETLPPTEPRPDLSGALPRPSFTVSFEPAPPPAEPGSRDYPNTIRELDAFAIATTILSGIAEARRDPRADQTLLEEPEEALRTFLQLLTDGVHQPDLRRKEALFQRAQSKACAALSSLIHYNLVYPDPDFSRLAERIETHLLMSLQELREATHRRLTWRGRVITAAEIAIERLLEQARAITRGRLTERLNTFERSVHRALQHAL
;
A
#
# COMPACT_ATOMS: atom_id res chain seq x y z
N MET A 1 -2.51 33.16 28.23
CA MET A 1 -2.61 34.01 27.01
C MET A 1 -2.64 33.07 25.82
N GLU A 2 -3.64 33.22 24.97
CA GLU A 2 -3.88 32.35 23.82
C GLU A 2 -3.09 32.86 22.61
N LEU A 3 -2.33 31.98 21.95
CA LEU A 3 -1.44 32.31 20.84
C LEU A 3 -1.87 31.58 19.57
N SER A 4 -1.66 32.23 18.43
CA SER A 4 -1.85 31.62 17.11
C SER A 4 -0.70 30.65 16.77
N ILE A 5 -0.93 29.75 15.78
CA ILE A 5 0.13 28.84 15.28
C ILE A 5 1.39 29.62 14.85
N LYS A 6 1.22 30.78 14.23
CA LYS A 6 2.32 31.60 13.72
C LYS A 6 3.19 32.12 14.86
N GLU A 7 2.58 32.71 15.88
CA GLU A 7 3.31 33.20 17.07
C GLU A 7 3.96 32.05 17.85
N ALA A 8 3.29 30.90 17.94
CA ALA A 8 3.86 29.71 18.56
C ALA A 8 5.08 29.16 17.80
N ALA A 9 5.07 29.26 16.46
CA ALA A 9 6.18 28.88 15.60
C ALA A 9 7.42 29.75 15.84
N ASP A 10 7.22 31.06 15.95
CA ASP A 10 8.29 32.04 16.24
C ASP A 10 8.91 31.80 17.62
N ILE A 11 8.08 31.50 18.64
CA ILE A 11 8.55 31.25 20.02
C ILE A 11 9.35 29.94 20.13
N ILE A 12 8.90 28.87 19.48
CA ILE A 12 9.59 27.56 19.54
C ILE A 12 10.80 27.53 18.57
N GLY A 13 10.85 28.40 17.56
CA GLY A 13 11.84 28.37 16.49
C GLY A 13 11.64 27.18 15.55
N LYS A 14 10.39 26.86 15.23
CA LYS A 14 10.01 25.76 14.31
C LYS A 14 9.09 26.29 13.21
N SER A 15 8.98 25.55 12.09
CA SER A 15 8.05 25.93 11.02
C SER A 15 6.58 25.81 11.46
N GLU A 16 5.70 26.68 10.93
CA GLU A 16 4.25 26.61 11.18
C GLU A 16 3.65 25.24 10.86
N ARG A 17 4.14 24.58 9.79
CA ARG A 17 3.72 23.23 9.39
C ARG A 17 4.02 22.22 10.51
N THR A 18 5.20 22.30 11.11
CA THR A 18 5.60 21.43 12.22
C THR A 18 4.74 21.67 13.45
N VAL A 19 4.47 22.94 13.80
CA VAL A 19 3.59 23.29 14.93
C VAL A 19 2.16 22.80 14.71
N ARG A 20 1.63 22.95 13.50
CA ARG A 20 0.31 22.43 13.11
C ARG A 20 0.24 20.90 13.23
N HIS A 21 1.26 20.21 12.75
CA HIS A 21 1.32 18.75 12.87
C HIS A 21 1.41 18.32 14.34
N MET A 22 2.21 19.00 15.16
CA MET A 22 2.31 18.72 16.60
C MET A 22 0.97 18.95 17.34
N ALA A 23 0.17 19.93 16.92
CA ALA A 23 -1.18 20.15 17.42
C ALA A 23 -2.14 19.02 16.99
N GLN A 24 -2.04 18.56 15.73
CA GLN A 24 -2.86 17.45 15.21
C GLN A 24 -2.55 16.11 15.89
N THR A 25 -1.27 15.83 16.15
CA THR A 25 -0.84 14.58 16.79
C THR A 25 -0.94 14.63 18.32
N GLY A 26 -1.54 15.68 18.90
CA GLY A 26 -1.71 15.85 20.35
C GLY A 26 -0.41 16.07 21.15
N ARG A 27 0.73 16.28 20.48
CA ARG A 27 2.02 16.58 21.14
C ARG A 27 2.07 17.99 21.71
N LEU A 28 1.25 18.89 21.17
CA LEU A 28 0.96 20.21 21.72
C LEU A 28 -0.51 20.26 22.13
N ARG A 29 -0.78 20.68 23.37
CA ARG A 29 -2.15 20.94 23.82
C ARG A 29 -2.66 22.18 23.09
N ALA A 30 -3.47 21.94 22.07
CA ALA A 30 -4.07 22.98 21.24
C ALA A 30 -5.58 22.81 21.21
N ARG A 31 -6.31 23.92 21.29
CA ARG A 31 -7.76 23.96 21.16
C ARG A 31 -8.14 24.52 19.80
N ARG A 32 -9.09 23.87 19.13
CA ARG A 32 -9.63 24.37 17.86
C ARG A 32 -10.84 25.25 18.15
N ILE A 33 -10.76 26.52 17.74
CA ILE A 33 -11.86 27.49 17.81
C ILE A 33 -12.23 27.84 16.37
N GLY A 34 -13.30 27.23 15.87
CA GLY A 34 -13.70 27.31 14.46
C GLY A 34 -12.65 26.69 13.52
N SER A 35 -12.12 27.49 12.59
CA SER A 35 -11.09 27.08 11.63
C SER A 35 -9.66 27.28 12.13
N ARG A 36 -9.47 27.93 13.29
CA ARG A 36 -8.15 28.31 13.80
C ARG A 36 -7.77 27.45 15.00
N TRP A 37 -6.49 27.12 15.07
CA TRP A 37 -5.90 26.47 16.25
C TRP A 37 -5.32 27.54 17.17
N VAL A 38 -5.61 27.37 18.45
CA VAL A 38 -5.19 28.28 19.51
C VAL A 38 -4.42 27.48 20.55
N ILE A 39 -3.25 27.96 20.93
CA ILE A 39 -2.32 27.27 21.83
C ILE A 39 -2.12 28.14 23.07
N ASN A 40 -2.15 27.53 24.26
CA ASN A 40 -1.87 28.26 25.49
C ASN A 40 -0.36 28.46 25.64
N ARG A 41 0.06 29.70 25.94
CA ARG A 41 1.48 30.05 26.10
C ARG A 41 2.20 29.18 27.13
N ALA A 42 1.54 28.80 28.22
CA ALA A 42 2.14 27.98 29.27
C ALA A 42 2.61 26.61 28.74
N ASP A 43 1.82 25.98 27.87
CA ASP A 43 2.12 24.65 27.32
C ASP A 43 3.31 24.66 26.32
N LEU A 44 3.64 25.83 25.75
CA LEU A 44 4.76 25.99 24.82
C LEU A 44 6.12 26.01 25.51
N GLU A 45 6.20 26.56 26.73
CA GLU A 45 7.46 26.74 27.46
C GLU A 45 8.06 25.40 27.91
N ASP A 46 7.22 24.42 28.23
CA ASP A 46 7.64 23.08 28.64
C ASP A 46 8.34 22.30 27.51
N ILE A 47 7.93 22.57 26.26
CA ILE A 47 8.47 21.89 25.08
C ILE A 47 9.76 22.58 24.60
N GLY A 48 9.83 23.92 24.69
CA GLY A 48 11.02 24.70 24.36
C GLY A 48 12.22 24.37 25.25
N LYS A 49 12.00 24.11 26.54
CA LYS A 49 13.06 23.73 27.50
C LYS A 49 13.64 22.34 27.24
N LYS A 50 12.83 21.38 26.78
CA LYS A 50 13.29 20.02 26.45
C LYS A 50 14.14 19.96 25.16
N GLY A 51 13.91 20.87 24.21
CA GLY A 51 14.64 20.89 22.92
C GLY A 51 16.06 21.48 22.97
N LYS A 52 16.36 22.38 23.91
CA LYS A 52 17.66 23.09 23.95
C LYS A 52 18.81 22.31 24.59
N ARG A 53 18.56 21.17 25.24
CA ARG A 53 19.58 20.41 25.98
C ARG A 53 20.51 19.51 25.16
N ARG A 54 20.40 19.47 23.82
CA ARG A 54 21.16 18.53 22.96
C ARG A 54 22.18 19.16 21.99
N LYS A 55 22.55 20.43 22.13
CA LYS A 55 23.63 21.04 21.33
C LYS A 55 24.73 21.63 22.22
N ALA A 56 25.69 20.79 22.60
CA ALA A 56 27.11 21.09 22.73
C ALA A 56 27.87 19.91 23.38
N ALA A 57 28.57 19.12 22.56
CA ALA A 57 29.85 18.51 22.93
C ALA A 57 30.71 18.43 21.66
N PRO A 58 31.92 19.03 21.65
CA PRO A 58 32.80 19.08 20.49
C PRO A 58 33.55 17.77 20.29
N SER A 59 33.67 17.33 19.04
CA SER A 59 34.46 16.18 18.60
C SER A 59 35.93 16.32 19.00
N ALA A 60 36.46 15.29 19.66
CA ALA A 60 37.88 15.05 19.81
C ALA A 60 38.46 14.35 18.55
N PRO A 61 39.76 14.46 18.31
CA PRO A 61 40.36 14.41 16.98
C PRO A 61 40.87 13.03 16.54
N ALA A 62 41.05 12.92 15.22
CA ALA A 62 41.50 11.76 14.46
C ALA A 62 42.84 11.17 14.95
N GLU A 63 42.89 9.83 15.01
CA GLU A 63 44.14 9.07 15.06
C GLU A 63 44.55 8.57 13.65
N PRO A 64 45.88 8.46 13.39
CA PRO A 64 46.51 8.41 12.05
C PRO A 64 46.62 6.98 11.44
N PRO A 65 47.09 6.85 10.17
CA PRO A 65 46.95 5.63 9.37
C PRO A 65 47.98 4.56 9.75
N ARG A 66 47.54 3.29 9.84
CA ARG A 66 48.43 2.14 9.97
C ARG A 66 49.06 1.78 8.63
N THR A 67 50.38 1.81 8.64
CA THR A 67 51.34 1.38 7.63
C THR A 67 51.27 -0.11 7.30
N ALA A 68 51.61 -0.37 6.04
CA ALA A 68 51.97 -1.61 5.37
C ALA A 68 52.69 -2.67 6.22
N HIS A 69 52.38 -3.94 5.91
CA HIS A 69 53.42 -4.95 5.69
C HIS A 69 53.05 -5.83 4.48
N PRO A 70 54.05 -6.28 3.70
CA PRO A 70 53.89 -7.11 2.51
C PRO A 70 54.02 -8.59 2.89
N GLU A 71 53.29 -9.48 2.22
CA GLU A 71 53.72 -10.88 2.12
C GLU A 71 53.32 -11.50 0.78
N THR A 72 54.38 -11.82 0.06
CA THR A 72 54.52 -12.55 -1.19
C THR A 72 54.05 -14.00 -1.02
N VAL A 73 53.17 -14.47 -1.90
CA VAL A 73 53.11 -15.89 -2.29
C VAL A 73 52.84 -15.97 -3.79
N PRO A 74 53.75 -16.53 -4.61
CA PRO A 74 53.45 -16.93 -5.97
C PRO A 74 53.01 -18.39 -5.98
N VAL A 75 51.77 -18.67 -6.37
CA VAL A 75 51.37 -20.02 -6.79
C VAL A 75 51.01 -19.95 -8.26
N ALA A 76 51.95 -20.43 -9.07
CA ALA A 76 51.74 -20.77 -10.46
C ALA A 76 50.79 -21.98 -10.50
N GLU A 77 49.53 -21.73 -10.84
CA GLU A 77 48.60 -22.79 -11.21
C GLU A 77 48.63 -22.95 -12.73
N THR A 78 49.33 -24.00 -13.13
CA THR A 78 49.53 -24.49 -14.48
C THR A 78 48.18 -24.76 -15.16
N LEU A 79 47.85 -23.96 -16.17
CA LEU A 79 46.75 -24.23 -17.10
C LEU A 79 47.01 -25.56 -17.84
N PRO A 80 46.05 -26.50 -17.86
CA PRO A 80 46.16 -27.67 -18.73
C PRO A 80 46.01 -27.26 -20.21
N PRO A 81 46.64 -28.00 -21.13
CA PRO A 81 46.65 -27.69 -22.56
C PRO A 81 45.24 -27.75 -23.15
N THR A 82 44.92 -26.71 -23.91
CA THR A 82 43.71 -26.60 -24.75
C THR A 82 43.66 -27.76 -25.74
N GLU A 83 42.74 -28.69 -25.54
CA GLU A 83 42.38 -29.68 -26.55
C GLU A 83 41.79 -28.98 -27.78
N PRO A 84 42.15 -29.41 -29.01
CA PRO A 84 41.57 -28.88 -30.23
C PRO A 84 40.08 -29.25 -30.30
N ARG A 85 39.22 -28.23 -30.24
CA ARG A 85 37.78 -28.36 -30.49
C ARG A 85 37.57 -28.99 -31.87
N PRO A 86 36.80 -30.09 -31.99
CA PRO A 86 36.36 -30.58 -33.29
C PRO A 86 35.38 -29.59 -33.90
N ASP A 87 35.64 -29.21 -35.15
CA ASP A 87 34.74 -28.45 -36.02
C ASP A 87 33.45 -29.24 -36.26
N LEU A 88 32.46 -29.04 -35.39
CA LEU A 88 31.09 -29.49 -35.60
C LEU A 88 30.33 -28.42 -36.37
N SER A 89 30.71 -28.20 -37.64
CA SER A 89 29.87 -27.55 -38.66
C SER A 89 28.82 -28.53 -39.21
N GLY A 90 28.12 -29.22 -38.30
CA GLY A 90 26.92 -29.99 -38.58
C GLY A 90 25.74 -29.25 -38.01
N ALA A 91 25.03 -28.49 -38.85
CA ALA A 91 23.81 -27.78 -38.48
C ALA A 91 22.73 -28.78 -38.05
N LEU A 92 22.69 -29.12 -36.76
CA LEU A 92 21.54 -29.77 -36.16
C LEU A 92 20.39 -28.75 -36.13
N PRO A 93 19.17 -29.13 -36.55
CA PRO A 93 18.01 -28.24 -36.52
C PRO A 93 17.75 -27.82 -35.08
N ARG A 94 17.90 -26.51 -34.81
CA ARG A 94 17.51 -25.94 -33.53
C ARG A 94 16.02 -26.22 -33.34
N PRO A 95 15.58 -26.84 -32.23
CA PRO A 95 14.16 -26.98 -31.96
C PRO A 95 13.55 -25.59 -31.86
N SER A 96 12.75 -25.21 -32.85
CA SER A 96 11.92 -24.02 -32.80
C SER A 96 10.80 -24.30 -31.80
N PHE A 97 10.99 -23.91 -30.55
CA PHE A 97 9.87 -23.83 -29.62
C PHE A 97 9.06 -22.59 -29.99
N THR A 98 7.89 -22.81 -30.59
CA THR A 98 6.93 -21.73 -30.81
C THR A 98 6.22 -21.53 -29.48
N VAL A 99 6.55 -20.45 -28.75
CA VAL A 99 5.74 -20.01 -27.62
C VAL A 99 4.46 -19.43 -28.19
N SER A 100 3.42 -20.25 -28.25
CA SER A 100 2.07 -19.77 -28.53
C SER A 100 1.59 -19.01 -27.31
N PHE A 101 1.75 -17.68 -27.35
CA PHE A 101 0.99 -16.81 -26.46
C PHE A 101 -0.46 -16.89 -26.91
N GLU A 102 -1.27 -17.64 -26.17
CA GLU A 102 -2.71 -17.52 -26.29
C GLU A 102 -3.03 -16.04 -26.04
N PRO A 103 -3.57 -15.32 -27.04
CA PRO A 103 -3.83 -13.91 -26.88
C PRO A 103 -4.76 -13.76 -25.69
N ALA A 104 -4.31 -13.02 -24.68
CA ALA A 104 -5.13 -12.74 -23.52
C ALA A 104 -6.52 -12.29 -24.02
N PRO A 105 -7.61 -12.80 -23.42
CA PRO A 105 -8.96 -12.38 -23.79
C PRO A 105 -8.96 -10.85 -23.84
N PRO A 106 -9.59 -10.24 -24.85
CA PRO A 106 -9.53 -8.80 -25.05
C PRO A 106 -9.88 -8.13 -23.72
N PRO A 107 -9.08 -7.14 -23.28
CA PRO A 107 -9.37 -6.43 -22.04
C PRO A 107 -10.82 -5.97 -22.13
N ALA A 108 -11.63 -6.38 -21.16
CA ALA A 108 -13.02 -5.97 -21.09
C ALA A 108 -13.09 -4.46 -21.32
N GLU A 109 -13.96 -4.02 -22.24
CA GLU A 109 -14.00 -2.62 -22.66
C GLU A 109 -14.03 -1.70 -21.42
N PRO A 110 -13.28 -0.59 -21.41
CA PRO A 110 -13.36 0.38 -20.33
C PRO A 110 -14.81 0.89 -20.21
N GLY A 111 -15.56 0.35 -19.24
CA GLY A 111 -17.00 0.55 -19.09
C GLY A 111 -17.85 -0.74 -19.01
N SER A 112 -17.27 -1.90 -19.34
CA SER A 112 -17.86 -3.22 -19.11
C SER A 112 -18.01 -3.51 -17.62
N ARG A 113 -19.16 -4.05 -17.21
CA ARG A 113 -19.55 -4.26 -15.81
C ARG A 113 -18.82 -5.41 -15.10
N ASP A 114 -18.09 -6.24 -15.85
CA ASP A 114 -17.08 -7.15 -15.28
C ASP A 114 -15.83 -6.39 -14.79
N TYR A 115 -15.73 -5.10 -15.12
CA TYR A 115 -14.84 -4.12 -14.52
C TYR A 115 -15.65 -3.32 -13.48
N PRO A 116 -15.62 -3.74 -12.20
CA PRO A 116 -14.72 -3.08 -11.28
C PRO A 116 -14.23 -4.04 -10.21
N ASN A 117 -13.04 -4.57 -10.46
CA ASN A 117 -12.08 -4.74 -9.40
C ASN A 117 -11.70 -3.34 -8.92
N THR A 118 -12.47 -2.92 -7.92
CA THR A 118 -12.77 -1.52 -7.55
C THR A 118 -11.50 -0.71 -7.37
N ILE A 119 -11.55 0.60 -7.65
CA ILE A 119 -10.49 1.58 -7.30
C ILE A 119 -9.93 1.34 -5.87
N ARG A 120 -10.77 0.84 -4.96
CA ARG A 120 -10.40 0.44 -3.59
C ARG A 120 -9.44 -0.74 -3.49
N GLU A 121 -9.55 -1.72 -4.38
CA GLU A 121 -8.59 -2.83 -4.51
C GLU A 121 -7.23 -2.28 -4.96
N LEU A 122 -7.22 -1.30 -5.86
CA LEU A 122 -5.99 -0.57 -6.22
C LEU A 122 -5.44 0.23 -5.04
N ASP A 123 -6.28 0.85 -4.21
CA ASP A 123 -5.85 1.58 -3.01
C ASP A 123 -5.20 0.64 -1.99
N ALA A 124 -5.86 -0.47 -1.63
CA ALA A 124 -5.29 -1.45 -0.69
C ALA A 124 -3.96 -2.03 -1.22
N PHE A 125 -3.88 -2.31 -2.52
CA PHE A 125 -2.66 -2.76 -3.18
C PHE A 125 -1.55 -1.71 -3.14
N ALA A 126 -1.87 -0.45 -3.45
CA ALA A 126 -0.92 0.68 -3.41
C ALA A 126 -0.42 0.95 -1.97
N ILE A 127 -1.30 0.85 -0.98
CA ILE A 127 -0.94 1.00 0.44
C ILE A 127 0.02 -0.12 0.85
N ALA A 128 -0.32 -1.38 0.58
CA ALA A 128 0.51 -2.53 0.95
C ALA A 128 1.87 -2.54 0.25
N THR A 129 1.94 -2.22 -1.04
CA THR A 129 3.22 -2.10 -1.77
C THR A 129 4.09 -0.97 -1.21
N THR A 130 3.50 0.15 -0.81
CA THR A 130 4.27 1.22 -0.14
C THR A 130 4.81 0.77 1.22
N ILE A 131 4.03 0.01 1.99
CA ILE A 131 4.49 -0.53 3.28
C ILE A 131 5.64 -1.52 3.07
N LEU A 132 5.52 -2.42 2.09
CA LEU A 132 6.60 -3.35 1.70
C LEU A 132 7.87 -2.60 1.28
N SER A 133 7.76 -1.50 0.53
CA SER A 133 8.90 -0.64 0.21
C SER A 133 9.56 -0.08 1.47
N GLY A 134 8.77 0.35 2.46
CA GLY A 134 9.27 0.84 3.74
C GLY A 134 10.01 -0.23 4.55
N ILE A 135 9.51 -1.48 4.56
CA ILE A 135 10.20 -2.62 5.17
C ILE A 135 11.50 -2.93 4.42
N ALA A 136 11.47 -2.93 3.09
CA ALA A 136 12.65 -3.19 2.27
C ALA A 136 13.73 -2.11 2.44
N GLU A 137 13.35 -0.85 2.62
CA GLU A 137 14.27 0.25 2.97
C GLU A 137 14.89 0.02 4.35
N ALA A 138 14.09 -0.37 5.34
CA ALA A 138 14.59 -0.63 6.69
C ALA A 138 15.52 -1.85 6.77
N ARG A 139 15.32 -2.87 5.91
CA ARG A 139 16.27 -3.99 5.78
C ARG A 139 17.67 -3.56 5.33
N ARG A 140 17.81 -2.39 4.71
CA ARG A 140 19.11 -1.82 4.33
C ARG A 140 19.82 -1.14 5.51
N ASP A 141 19.11 -0.89 6.62
CA ASP A 141 19.73 -0.36 7.84
C ASP A 141 20.51 -1.49 8.55
N PRO A 142 21.83 -1.36 8.75
CA PRO A 142 22.62 -2.36 9.45
C PRO A 142 22.21 -2.58 10.91
N ARG A 143 21.41 -1.68 11.49
CA ARG A 143 20.89 -1.81 12.87
C ARG A 143 19.63 -2.68 12.94
N ALA A 144 18.95 -2.87 11.82
CA ALA A 144 17.72 -3.62 11.79
C ALA A 144 18.00 -5.13 11.83
N ASP A 145 17.39 -5.84 12.79
CA ASP A 145 17.36 -7.30 12.75
C ASP A 145 16.54 -7.77 11.54
N GLN A 146 17.23 -8.35 10.55
CA GLN A 146 16.62 -8.78 9.30
C GLN A 146 15.66 -9.96 9.52
N THR A 147 15.96 -10.85 10.48
CA THR A 147 15.16 -12.07 10.70
C THR A 147 13.76 -11.73 11.20
N LEU A 148 13.64 -10.69 12.02
CA LEU A 148 12.35 -10.23 12.56
C LEU A 148 11.52 -9.43 11.55
N LEU A 149 12.15 -8.93 10.47
CA LEU A 149 11.45 -8.26 9.38
C LEU A 149 10.92 -9.22 8.31
N GLU A 150 11.39 -10.48 8.30
CA GLU A 150 10.94 -11.49 7.34
C GLU A 150 9.47 -11.85 7.54
N GLU A 151 9.03 -12.01 8.80
CA GLU A 151 7.64 -12.36 9.11
C GLU A 151 6.61 -11.30 8.64
N PRO A 152 6.74 -10.00 8.96
CA PRO A 152 5.80 -9.00 8.46
C PRO A 152 5.88 -8.83 6.94
N GLU A 153 7.06 -8.99 6.33
CA GLU A 153 7.24 -8.94 4.89
C GLU A 153 6.52 -10.11 4.19
N GLU A 154 6.71 -11.34 4.66
CA GLU A 154 6.05 -12.53 4.14
C GLU A 154 4.53 -12.44 4.30
N ALA A 155 4.06 -11.96 5.46
CA ALA A 155 2.65 -11.74 5.72
C ALA A 155 2.04 -10.73 4.72
N LEU A 156 2.72 -9.62 4.43
CA LEU A 156 2.25 -8.62 3.46
C LEU A 156 2.32 -9.10 2.00
N ARG A 157 3.31 -9.92 1.64
CA ARG A 157 3.36 -10.57 0.32
C ARG A 157 2.21 -11.55 0.15
N THR A 158 1.96 -12.38 1.16
CA THR A 158 0.81 -13.29 1.19
C THR A 158 -0.51 -12.53 1.13
N PHE A 159 -0.62 -11.39 1.82
CA PHE A 159 -1.75 -10.49 1.71
C PHE A 159 -1.99 -10.01 0.28
N LEU A 160 -0.94 -9.54 -0.43
CA LEU A 160 -1.06 -9.10 -1.81
C LEU A 160 -1.50 -10.22 -2.75
N GLN A 161 -0.98 -11.44 -2.54
CA GLN A 161 -1.40 -12.60 -3.31
C GLN A 161 -2.89 -12.90 -3.09
N LEU A 162 -3.33 -12.98 -1.82
CA LEU A 162 -4.74 -13.24 -1.47
C LEU A 162 -5.68 -12.15 -1.99
N LEU A 163 -5.24 -10.89 -1.96
CA LEU A 163 -5.99 -9.78 -2.52
C LEU A 163 -6.13 -9.95 -4.03
N THR A 164 -5.04 -10.24 -4.72
CA THR A 164 -5.02 -10.50 -6.18
C THR A 164 -5.90 -11.70 -6.54
N ASP A 165 -5.84 -12.79 -5.79
CA ASP A 165 -6.69 -13.96 -6.02
C ASP A 165 -8.18 -13.60 -5.79
N GLY A 166 -8.48 -12.85 -4.72
CA GLY A 166 -9.84 -12.43 -4.39
C GLY A 166 -10.44 -11.49 -5.44
N VAL A 167 -9.64 -10.57 -5.96
CA VAL A 167 -9.94 -9.66 -7.07
C VAL A 167 -10.41 -10.46 -8.29
N HIS A 168 -9.69 -11.51 -8.68
CA HIS A 168 -10.03 -12.33 -9.86
C HIS A 168 -11.08 -13.43 -9.58
N GLN A 169 -11.55 -13.58 -8.35
CA GLN A 169 -12.46 -14.66 -7.98
C GLN A 169 -13.93 -14.33 -8.35
N PRO A 170 -14.57 -15.10 -9.25
CA PRO A 170 -15.94 -14.83 -9.70
C PRO A 170 -17.01 -15.18 -8.64
N ASP A 171 -16.75 -16.20 -7.81
CA ASP A 171 -17.66 -16.59 -6.73
C ASP A 171 -17.49 -15.65 -5.53
N LEU A 172 -18.53 -14.85 -5.24
CA LEU A 172 -18.55 -13.88 -4.15
C LEU A 172 -18.27 -14.49 -2.77
N ARG A 173 -18.67 -15.74 -2.50
CA ARG A 173 -18.39 -16.39 -1.21
C ARG A 173 -16.92 -16.71 -1.06
N ARG A 174 -16.31 -17.23 -2.13
CA ARG A 174 -14.86 -17.48 -2.18
C ARG A 174 -14.08 -16.16 -2.12
N LYS A 175 -14.55 -15.11 -2.81
CA LYS A 175 -13.98 -13.75 -2.76
C LYS A 175 -13.98 -13.19 -1.33
N GLU A 176 -15.11 -13.27 -0.62
CA GLU A 176 -15.20 -12.86 0.80
C GLU A 176 -14.22 -13.64 1.69
N ALA A 177 -14.13 -14.96 1.52
CA ALA A 177 -13.21 -15.79 2.27
C ALA A 177 -11.74 -15.43 2.01
N LEU A 178 -11.37 -15.12 0.77
CA LEU A 178 -10.03 -14.66 0.41
C LEU A 178 -9.70 -13.32 1.06
N PHE A 179 -10.63 -12.36 1.05
CA PHE A 179 -10.44 -11.07 1.72
C PHE A 179 -10.37 -11.19 3.25
N GLN A 180 -11.09 -12.13 3.84
CA GLN A 180 -10.98 -12.42 5.27
C GLN A 180 -9.59 -12.99 5.60
N ARG A 181 -9.08 -13.94 4.80
CA ARG A 181 -7.71 -14.46 4.96
C ARG A 181 -6.66 -13.36 4.76
N ALA A 182 -6.86 -12.48 3.79
CA ALA A 182 -6.00 -11.31 3.57
C ALA A 182 -5.97 -10.44 4.83
N GLN A 183 -7.14 -10.18 5.45
CA GLN A 183 -7.20 -9.40 6.69
C GLN A 183 -6.39 -10.04 7.81
N SER A 184 -6.51 -11.36 8.00
CA SER A 184 -5.70 -12.07 8.99
C SER A 184 -4.20 -11.90 8.75
N LYS A 185 -3.75 -11.87 7.48
CA LYS A 185 -2.34 -11.63 7.13
C LYS A 185 -1.90 -10.19 7.37
N ALA A 186 -2.74 -9.20 7.08
CA ALA A 186 -2.47 -7.80 7.42
C ALA A 186 -2.37 -7.60 8.94
N CYS A 187 -3.25 -8.24 9.73
CA CYS A 187 -3.16 -8.21 11.20
C CYS A 187 -1.90 -8.92 11.72
N ALA A 188 -1.48 -10.04 11.11
CA ALA A 188 -0.23 -10.70 11.47
C ALA A 188 0.97 -9.78 11.24
N ALA A 189 1.05 -9.12 10.08
CA ALA A 189 2.10 -8.14 9.80
C ALA A 189 2.12 -6.98 10.80
N LEU A 190 0.94 -6.46 11.17
CA LEU A 190 0.81 -5.42 12.19
C LEU A 190 1.36 -5.89 13.55
N SER A 191 0.94 -7.08 14.00
CA SER A 191 1.40 -7.66 15.27
C SER A 191 2.92 -7.88 15.28
N SER A 192 3.50 -8.37 14.19
CA SER A 192 4.96 -8.57 14.10
C SER A 192 5.73 -7.25 14.13
N LEU A 193 5.25 -6.19 13.45
CA LEU A 193 5.89 -4.87 13.54
C LEU A 193 5.76 -4.23 14.92
N ILE A 194 4.62 -4.39 15.60
CA ILE A 194 4.47 -3.93 16.98
C ILE A 194 5.42 -4.70 17.90
N HIS A 195 5.51 -6.03 17.74
CA HIS A 195 6.43 -6.86 18.52
C HIS A 195 7.88 -6.43 18.31
N TYR A 196 8.28 -6.16 17.05
CA TYR A 196 9.61 -5.62 16.74
C TYR A 196 9.90 -4.36 17.54
N ASN A 197 9.00 -3.36 17.51
CA ASN A 197 9.18 -2.08 18.21
C ASN A 197 9.21 -2.21 19.73
N LEU A 198 8.64 -3.29 20.29
CA LEU A 198 8.72 -3.57 21.72
C LEU A 198 10.10 -4.12 22.12
N VAL A 199 10.76 -4.86 21.23
CA VAL A 199 12.07 -5.46 21.48
C VAL A 199 13.21 -4.50 21.09
N TYR A 200 13.06 -3.76 20.00
CA TYR A 200 14.08 -2.85 19.47
C TYR A 200 13.55 -1.43 19.35
N PRO A 201 14.24 -0.42 19.93
CA PRO A 201 13.80 0.97 19.85
C PRO A 201 14.13 1.63 18.50
N ASP A 202 15.12 1.12 17.77
CA ASP A 202 15.56 1.62 16.47
C ASP A 202 15.84 0.43 15.52
N PRO A 203 15.38 0.46 14.26
CA PRO A 203 14.53 1.50 13.66
C PRO A 203 13.07 1.47 14.16
N ASP A 204 12.47 2.64 14.33
CA ASP A 204 11.07 2.79 14.77
C ASP A 204 10.07 2.53 13.62
N PHE A 205 9.32 1.44 13.71
CA PHE A 205 8.29 1.06 12.73
C PHE A 205 6.88 1.56 13.07
N SER A 206 6.71 2.42 14.06
CA SER A 206 5.38 2.87 14.51
C SER A 206 4.56 3.49 13.38
N ARG A 207 5.21 4.18 12.44
CA ARG A 207 4.56 4.74 11.24
C ARG A 207 4.07 3.68 10.26
N LEU A 208 4.81 2.58 10.10
CA LEU A 208 4.37 1.48 9.23
C LEU A 208 3.22 0.72 9.89
N ALA A 209 3.31 0.47 11.19
CA ALA A 209 2.24 -0.13 11.97
C ALA A 209 0.94 0.70 11.90
N GLU A 210 1.03 2.01 12.15
CA GLU A 210 -0.11 2.95 12.01
C GLU A 210 -0.70 2.89 10.60
N ARG A 211 0.13 2.80 9.56
CA ARG A 211 -0.34 2.74 8.18
C ARG A 211 -1.05 1.43 7.85
N ILE A 212 -0.60 0.30 8.40
CA ILE A 212 -1.34 -0.97 8.29
C ILE A 212 -2.69 -0.83 8.99
N GLU A 213 -2.71 -0.34 10.22
CA GLU A 213 -3.93 -0.25 11.03
C GLU A 213 -4.97 0.69 10.42
N THR A 214 -4.58 1.94 10.16
CA THR A 214 -5.52 3.00 9.82
C THR A 214 -5.88 3.04 8.34
N HIS A 215 -4.96 2.65 7.46
CA HIS A 215 -5.19 2.73 6.01
C HIS A 215 -5.46 1.36 5.40
N LEU A 216 -4.59 0.38 5.65
CA LEU A 216 -4.70 -0.93 4.99
C LEU A 216 -5.92 -1.72 5.50
N LEU A 217 -6.07 -1.86 6.82
CA LEU A 217 -7.18 -2.61 7.41
C LEU A 217 -8.54 -1.95 7.16
N MET A 218 -8.60 -0.60 7.18
CA MET A 218 -9.82 0.14 6.84
C MET A 218 -10.21 -0.04 5.38
N SER A 219 -9.27 0.13 4.45
CA SER A 219 -9.52 -0.11 3.02
C SER A 219 -10.02 -1.54 2.75
N LEU A 220 -9.46 -2.52 3.46
CA LEU A 220 -9.87 -3.92 3.32
C LEU A 220 -11.24 -4.21 3.95
N GLN A 221 -11.54 -3.62 5.11
CA GLN A 221 -12.84 -3.77 5.75
C GLN A 221 -13.95 -3.24 4.83
N GLU A 222 -13.74 -2.07 4.24
CA GLU A 222 -14.67 -1.49 3.27
C GLU A 222 -14.90 -2.40 2.06
N LEU A 223 -13.85 -3.05 1.56
CA LEU A 223 -13.92 -4.01 0.46
C LEU A 223 -14.71 -5.26 0.84
N ARG A 224 -14.49 -5.78 2.06
CA ARG A 224 -15.25 -6.90 2.61
C ARG A 224 -16.72 -6.56 2.77
N GLU A 225 -17.05 -5.40 3.32
CA GLU A 225 -18.44 -4.94 3.48
C GLU A 225 -19.14 -4.77 2.12
N ALA A 226 -18.45 -4.24 1.11
CA ALA A 226 -18.98 -4.16 -0.26
C ALA A 226 -19.26 -5.55 -0.84
N THR A 227 -18.36 -6.52 -0.64
CA THR A 227 -18.53 -7.91 -1.09
C THR A 227 -19.68 -8.59 -0.34
N HIS A 228 -19.75 -8.42 0.97
CA HIS A 228 -20.81 -8.97 1.82
C HIS A 228 -22.19 -8.42 1.45
N ARG A 229 -22.30 -7.11 1.20
CA ARG A 229 -23.55 -6.49 0.71
C ARG A 229 -24.07 -7.17 -0.56
N ARG A 230 -23.17 -7.51 -1.50
CA ARG A 230 -23.52 -8.24 -2.74
C ARG A 230 -23.97 -9.69 -2.50
N LEU A 231 -23.52 -10.32 -1.41
CA LEU A 231 -23.94 -11.67 -1.03
C LEU A 231 -25.35 -11.73 -0.44
N THR A 232 -25.80 -10.66 0.23
CA THR A 232 -27.13 -10.61 0.81
C THR A 232 -28.23 -10.82 -0.24
N TRP A 233 -29.37 -11.40 0.14
CA TRP A 233 -30.47 -11.66 -0.80
C TRP A 233 -30.98 -10.38 -1.46
N ARG A 234 -31.02 -9.25 -0.72
CA ARG A 234 -31.33 -7.93 -1.25
C ARG A 234 -30.31 -7.49 -2.30
N GLY A 235 -29.02 -7.69 -2.02
CA GLY A 235 -27.96 -7.48 -3.00
C GLY A 235 -28.18 -8.31 -4.25
N ARG A 236 -28.52 -9.60 -4.12
CA ARG A 236 -28.81 -10.49 -5.25
C ARG A 236 -30.03 -10.06 -6.06
N VAL A 237 -31.13 -9.64 -5.41
CA VAL A 237 -32.33 -9.13 -6.10
C VAL A 237 -32.02 -7.82 -6.83
N ILE A 238 -31.26 -6.91 -6.20
CA ILE A 238 -30.84 -5.66 -6.82
C ILE A 238 -29.94 -5.95 -8.03
N THR A 239 -28.94 -6.82 -7.88
CA THR A 239 -28.07 -7.22 -9.00
C THR A 239 -28.88 -7.85 -10.14
N ALA A 240 -29.85 -8.73 -9.82
CA ALA A 240 -30.73 -9.32 -10.83
C ALA A 240 -31.62 -8.28 -11.52
N ALA A 241 -32.17 -7.32 -10.77
CA ALA A 241 -32.94 -6.22 -11.31
C ALA A 241 -32.08 -5.32 -12.21
N GLU A 242 -30.87 -4.99 -11.79
CA GLU A 242 -29.92 -4.20 -12.57
C GLU A 242 -29.53 -4.91 -13.88
N ILE A 243 -29.26 -6.21 -13.85
CA ILE A 243 -28.98 -7.02 -15.06
C ILE A 243 -30.19 -7.02 -16.00
N ALA A 244 -31.40 -7.16 -15.46
CA ALA A 244 -32.63 -7.15 -16.26
C ALA A 244 -32.87 -5.78 -16.91
N ILE A 245 -32.66 -4.69 -16.16
CA ILE A 245 -32.75 -3.32 -16.67
C ILE A 245 -31.73 -3.09 -17.79
N GLU A 246 -30.49 -3.53 -17.62
CA GLU A 246 -29.46 -3.37 -18.65
C GLU A 246 -29.79 -4.10 -19.94
N ARG A 247 -30.24 -5.36 -19.86
CA ARG A 247 -30.70 -6.09 -21.05
C ARG A 247 -31.82 -5.36 -21.76
N LEU A 248 -32.76 -4.76 -21.01
CA LEU A 248 -33.83 -3.95 -21.57
C LEU A 248 -33.30 -2.65 -22.21
N LEU A 249 -32.34 -1.98 -21.58
CA LEU A 249 -31.72 -0.77 -22.12
C LEU A 249 -30.90 -1.06 -23.39
N GLU A 250 -30.18 -2.18 -23.41
CA GLU A 250 -29.38 -2.61 -24.56
C GLU A 250 -30.25 -3.03 -25.74
N GLN A 251 -31.32 -3.79 -25.49
CA GLN A 251 -32.36 -4.06 -26.48
C GLN A 251 -33.01 -2.77 -26.99
N ALA A 252 -33.33 -1.83 -26.09
CA ALA A 252 -33.91 -0.55 -26.48
C ALA A 252 -32.95 0.29 -27.34
N ARG A 253 -31.65 0.33 -27.00
CA ARG A 253 -30.60 1.00 -27.79
C ARG A 253 -30.43 0.36 -29.17
N ALA A 254 -30.50 -0.96 -29.28
CA ALA A 254 -30.44 -1.66 -30.57
C ALA A 254 -31.63 -1.31 -31.48
N ILE A 255 -32.81 -1.07 -30.90
CA ILE A 255 -34.04 -0.73 -31.63
C ILE A 255 -34.10 0.77 -31.99
N THR A 256 -33.47 1.65 -31.21
CA THR A 256 -33.68 3.11 -31.32
C THR A 256 -32.45 3.88 -31.79
N ARG A 257 -32.44 4.32 -33.06
CA ARG A 257 -31.45 5.27 -33.58
C ARG A 257 -31.89 6.72 -33.30
N GLY A 258 -31.29 7.36 -32.29
CA GLY A 258 -31.04 8.81 -32.29
C GLY A 258 -31.76 9.67 -31.24
N ARG A 259 -33.10 9.58 -31.08
CA ARG A 259 -33.85 10.48 -30.17
C ARG A 259 -34.28 9.87 -28.82
N LEU A 260 -34.23 8.55 -28.67
CA LEU A 260 -34.65 7.86 -27.44
C LEU A 260 -33.50 7.60 -26.46
N THR A 261 -32.26 7.75 -26.91
CA THR A 261 -31.04 7.55 -26.11
C THR A 261 -30.95 8.49 -24.91
N GLU A 262 -31.33 9.76 -25.07
CA GLU A 262 -31.37 10.72 -23.95
C GLU A 262 -32.42 10.35 -22.89
N ARG A 263 -33.60 9.90 -23.32
CA ARG A 263 -34.68 9.46 -22.42
C ARG A 263 -34.33 8.15 -21.70
N LEU A 264 -33.69 7.22 -22.40
CA LEU A 264 -33.15 5.98 -21.81
C LEU A 264 -32.10 6.29 -20.75
N ASN A 265 -31.18 7.22 -21.02
CA ASN A 265 -30.15 7.61 -20.05
C ASN A 265 -30.73 8.34 -18.83
N THR A 266 -31.83 9.09 -18.97
CA THR A 266 -32.51 9.71 -17.81
C THR A 266 -33.30 8.69 -17.00
N PHE A 267 -33.93 7.72 -17.67
CA PHE A 267 -34.61 6.61 -17.02
C PHE A 267 -33.63 5.71 -16.25
N GLU A 268 -32.51 5.34 -16.86
CA GLU A 268 -31.43 4.57 -16.24
C GLU A 268 -30.96 5.23 -14.94
N ARG A 269 -30.67 6.54 -14.97
CA ARG A 269 -30.31 7.30 -13.77
C ARG A 269 -31.42 7.34 -12.72
N SER A 270 -32.68 7.45 -13.12
CA SER A 270 -33.82 7.46 -12.21
C SER A 270 -34.01 6.13 -11.50
N VAL A 271 -33.90 5.02 -12.24
CA VAL A 271 -34.04 3.67 -11.69
C VAL A 271 -32.86 3.34 -10.79
N HIS A 272 -31.63 3.68 -11.18
CA HIS A 272 -30.47 3.51 -10.30
C HIS A 272 -30.60 4.32 -9.01
N ARG A 273 -31.09 5.56 -9.08
CA ARG A 273 -31.32 6.39 -7.90
C ARG A 273 -32.42 5.81 -6.99
N ALA A 274 -33.49 5.26 -7.57
CA ALA A 274 -34.54 4.58 -6.81
C ALA A 274 -34.04 3.30 -6.13
N LEU A 275 -33.21 2.50 -6.81
CA LEU A 275 -32.59 1.30 -6.24
C LEU A 275 -31.60 1.65 -5.11
N GLN A 276 -30.87 2.77 -5.23
CA GLN A 276 -29.97 3.26 -4.18
C GLN A 276 -30.71 3.75 -2.93
N HIS A 277 -31.92 4.30 -3.06
CA HIS A 277 -32.76 4.73 -1.93
C HIS A 277 -33.54 3.60 -1.25
N ALA A 278 -33.62 2.42 -1.88
CA ALA A 278 -34.26 1.24 -1.31
C ALA A 278 -33.32 0.42 -0.39
N LEU A 279 -32.05 0.84 -0.26
CA LEU A 279 -31.05 0.37 0.71
C LEU A 279 -31.23 1.08 2.06
#